data_AF-A0A1G8KIC9-F1
#
_entry.id   AF-A0A1G8KIC9-F1
#
_cell.length_a   1.000
_cell.length_b   1.000
_cell.length_c   1.000
_cell.angle_alpha   90.00
_cell.angle_beta   90.00
_cell.angle_gamma   90.00
#
_symmetry.space_group_name_H-M   'P 1'
#
loop_
_entity.id
_entity.type
_entity.pdbx_description
1 polymer ?
#
loop_
_entity_poly.entity_id
_entity_poly.type
_entity_poly.pdbx_seq_one_letter_code
_entity_poly.pdbx_strand_id
1 'polypeptide(L)'
;MGFIYSNLKVLMAERDLNIQKIKEETTLSRTTISYLVNNYGEGVHYETLKQLCQLLRCQPGDIFTYYDFEVSFDVRGRKKDWSEFHEPQEMEEEEDEERIDVEVIDTELDIQVDTSYKGKPDQFQMTVFPTVTLTTKGKEKILEKLTIGADHGLPFEEAYPLAVQRYLLDQLEKFLIQWVSEKSLDVPLHKSLQNKL
;
A
#
# COMPACT_ATOMS: atom_id res chain seq x y z
N MET A 1 11.31 -12.67 -8.09
CA MET A 1 12.31 -11.64 -7.81
C MET A 1 12.02 -11.10 -6.41
N GLY A 2 12.99 -11.06 -5.50
CA GLY A 2 12.81 -10.52 -4.13
C GLY A 2 12.76 -8.98 -4.06
N PHE A 3 12.67 -8.43 -2.84
CA PHE A 3 12.57 -6.99 -2.58
C PHE A 3 13.59 -6.48 -1.55
N ILE A 4 13.89 -5.18 -1.60
CA ILE A 4 14.71 -4.49 -0.58
C ILE A 4 13.78 -3.78 0.39
N TYR A 5 13.99 -3.99 1.68
CA TYR A 5 13.27 -3.33 2.76
C TYR A 5 14.21 -2.38 3.51
N SER A 6 13.70 -1.18 3.81
CA SER A 6 14.33 -0.16 4.64
C SER A 6 13.88 -0.29 6.09
N ASN A 7 14.83 -0.61 6.96
CA ASN A 7 14.68 -0.58 8.42
C ASN A 7 14.87 0.83 8.99
N LEU A 8 14.96 1.87 8.15
CA LEU A 8 15.21 3.24 8.61
C LEU A 8 14.20 3.69 9.68
N LYS A 9 12.92 3.33 9.52
CA LYS A 9 11.88 3.63 10.53
C LYS A 9 12.19 3.01 11.91
N VAL A 10 12.76 1.81 11.92
CA VAL A 10 13.16 1.11 13.16
C VAL A 10 14.39 1.80 13.76
N LEU A 11 15.43 2.03 12.96
CA LEU A 11 16.66 2.70 13.42
C LEU A 11 16.41 4.11 13.97
N MET A 12 15.45 4.82 13.38
CA MET A 12 14.98 6.12 13.83
C MET A 12 14.32 6.03 15.21
N ALA A 13 13.38 5.09 15.38
CA ALA A 13 12.69 4.89 16.64
C ALA A 13 13.67 4.50 17.78
N GLU A 14 14.64 3.63 17.50
CA GLU A 14 15.68 3.23 18.45
C GLU A 14 16.55 4.40 18.94
N ARG A 15 16.63 5.48 18.15
CA ARG A 15 17.48 6.65 18.42
C ARG A 15 16.67 7.89 18.78
N ASP A 16 15.37 7.75 18.97
CA ASP A 16 14.43 8.84 19.23
C ASP A 16 14.50 9.97 18.17
N LEU A 17 14.68 9.58 16.91
CA LEU A 17 14.76 10.49 15.77
C LEU A 17 13.45 10.48 14.98
N ASN A 18 13.01 11.66 14.55
CA ASN A 18 11.93 11.82 13.60
C ASN A 18 12.46 12.39 12.26
N ILE A 19 11.61 12.41 11.24
CA ILE A 19 11.98 12.89 9.89
C ILE A 19 12.50 14.33 9.94
N GLN A 20 11.89 15.18 10.75
CA GLN A 20 12.28 16.58 10.88
C GLN A 20 13.69 16.70 11.45
N LYS A 21 14.04 15.90 12.46
CA LYS A 21 15.36 15.89 13.08
C LYS A 21 16.45 15.44 12.11
N ILE A 22 16.19 14.39 11.33
CA ILE A 22 17.13 13.96 10.26
C ILE A 22 17.31 15.08 9.23
N LYS A 23 16.23 15.74 8.82
CA LYS A 23 16.29 16.85 7.86
C LYS A 23 17.12 18.04 8.39
N GLU A 24 17.07 18.31 9.69
CA GLU A 24 17.85 19.39 10.32
C GLU A 24 19.34 19.06 10.44
N GLU A 25 19.67 17.78 10.63
CA GLU A 25 21.05 17.31 10.85
C GLU A 25 21.73 16.78 9.59
N THR A 26 21.03 16.78 8.46
CA THR A 26 21.54 16.34 7.15
C THR A 26 21.15 17.32 6.05
N THR A 27 21.71 17.17 4.85
CA THR A 27 21.29 17.94 3.66
C THR A 27 20.15 17.25 2.90
N LEU A 28 19.56 16.19 3.48
CA LEU A 28 18.53 15.40 2.83
C LEU A 28 17.19 16.12 2.81
N SER A 29 16.50 16.05 1.67
CA SER A 29 15.14 16.57 1.56
C SER A 29 14.18 15.73 2.41
N ARG A 30 13.10 16.37 2.90
CA ARG A 30 12.02 15.67 3.60
C ARG A 30 11.43 14.54 2.74
N THR A 31 11.32 14.79 1.43
CA THR A 31 10.82 13.81 0.45
C THR A 31 11.71 12.58 0.39
N THR A 32 13.04 12.75 0.28
CA THR A 32 14.01 11.65 0.25
C THR A 32 13.91 10.81 1.52
N ILE A 33 13.87 11.43 2.70
CA ILE A 33 13.75 10.72 3.97
C ILE A 33 12.41 9.96 4.04
N SER A 34 11.31 10.62 3.65
CA SER A 34 9.98 10.00 3.63
C SER A 34 9.93 8.77 2.72
N TYR A 35 10.53 8.82 1.53
CA TYR A 35 10.59 7.66 0.65
C TYR A 35 11.36 6.49 1.25
N LEU A 36 12.49 6.76 1.92
CA LEU A 36 13.26 5.72 2.59
C LEU A 36 12.53 5.15 3.80
N VAL A 37 11.81 5.97 4.57
CA VAL A 37 11.03 5.51 5.74
C VAL A 37 9.84 4.65 5.32
N ASN A 38 9.24 4.93 4.17
CA ASN A 38 8.04 4.26 3.68
C ASN A 38 8.32 3.15 2.64
N ASN A 39 9.58 2.88 2.29
CA ASN A 39 9.96 1.88 1.26
C ASN A 39 9.49 2.20 -0.18
N TYR A 40 9.37 3.48 -0.53
CA TYR A 40 8.89 3.91 -1.86
C TYR A 40 10.02 4.35 -2.81
N GLY A 41 11.28 4.05 -2.49
CA GLY A 41 12.43 4.50 -3.27
C GLY A 41 12.84 3.52 -4.37
N GLU A 42 13.08 4.03 -5.59
CA GLU A 42 13.68 3.27 -6.70
C GLU A 42 15.19 3.03 -6.52
N GLY A 43 15.81 3.72 -5.56
CA GLY A 43 17.23 3.62 -5.26
C GLY A 43 17.64 4.61 -4.18
N VAL A 44 18.91 4.55 -3.79
CA VAL A 44 19.51 5.47 -2.82
C VAL A 44 20.88 5.94 -3.30
N HIS A 45 21.15 7.23 -3.19
CA HIS A 45 22.47 7.77 -3.52
C HIS A 45 23.47 7.45 -2.41
N TYR A 46 24.74 7.24 -2.76
CA TYR A 46 25.79 6.97 -1.77
C TYR A 46 25.94 8.08 -0.74
N GLU A 47 25.80 9.35 -1.15
CA GLU A 47 25.88 10.47 -0.20
C GLU A 47 24.71 10.46 0.80
N THR A 48 23.53 10.01 0.37
CA THR A 48 22.38 9.78 1.26
C THR A 48 22.67 8.69 2.28
N LEU A 49 23.19 7.56 1.82
CA LEU A 49 23.60 6.46 2.69
C LEU A 49 24.66 6.91 3.71
N LYS A 50 25.69 7.63 3.25
CA LYS A 50 26.77 8.14 4.11
C LYS A 50 26.24 9.05 5.21
N GLN A 51 25.40 10.02 4.87
CA GLN A 51 24.81 10.94 5.85
C GLN A 51 23.96 10.21 6.89
N LEU A 52 23.10 9.28 6.45
CA LEU A 52 22.29 8.47 7.36
C LEU A 52 23.16 7.57 8.26
N CYS A 53 24.18 6.91 7.70
CA CYS A 53 25.09 6.05 8.45
C CYS A 53 25.87 6.85 9.51
N GLN A 54 26.32 8.06 9.19
CA GLN A 54 27.02 8.94 10.14
C GLN A 54 26.09 9.41 11.26
N LEU A 55 24.90 9.88 10.93
CA LEU A 55 23.91 10.35 11.91
C LEU A 55 23.44 9.23 12.83
N LEU A 56 23.06 8.09 12.25
CA LEU A 56 22.53 6.94 12.98
C LEU A 56 23.64 6.04 13.54
N ARG A 57 24.92 6.30 13.27
CA ARG A 57 26.05 5.44 13.68
C ARG A 57 25.78 3.97 13.34
N CYS A 58 25.39 3.71 12.10
CA CYS A 58 25.05 2.38 11.59
C CYS A 58 25.78 2.10 10.27
N GLN A 59 25.68 0.88 9.78
CA GLN A 59 26.16 0.47 8.46
C GLN A 59 25.00 0.44 7.45
N PRO A 60 25.29 0.51 6.13
CA PRO A 60 24.25 0.40 5.10
C PRO A 60 23.39 -0.87 5.21
N GLY A 61 23.98 -1.99 5.65
CA GLY A 61 23.27 -3.25 5.87
C GLY A 61 22.31 -3.25 7.06
N ASP A 62 22.46 -2.30 7.99
CA ASP A 62 21.47 -2.09 9.06
C ASP A 62 20.24 -1.37 8.51
N ILE A 63 20.44 -0.46 7.55
CA ILE A 63 19.36 0.30 6.91
C ILE A 63 18.59 -0.57 5.93
N PHE A 64 19.26 -1.36 5.10
CA PHE A 64 18.61 -2.11 4.03
C PHE A 64 18.80 -3.62 4.16
N THR A 65 17.70 -4.36 4.00
CA THR A 65 17.68 -5.83 4.01
C THR A 65 17.03 -6.36 2.76
N TYR A 66 17.66 -7.34 2.11
CA TYR A 66 17.06 -8.08 1.00
C TYR A 66 16.20 -9.24 1.51
N TYR A 67 14.98 -9.33 0.98
CA TYR A 67 14.05 -10.43 1.20
C TYR A 67 13.81 -11.16 -0.12
N ASP A 68 14.28 -12.39 -0.19
CA ASP A 68 13.95 -13.32 -1.27
C ASP A 68 12.50 -13.80 -1.11
N PHE A 69 11.57 -12.98 -1.58
CA PHE A 69 10.14 -13.22 -1.49
C PHE A 69 9.44 -12.88 -2.80
N GLU A 70 8.60 -13.78 -3.27
CA GLU A 70 7.75 -13.60 -4.44
C GLU A 70 6.30 -13.86 -4.05
N VAL A 71 5.37 -13.14 -4.66
CA VAL A 71 3.94 -13.33 -4.46
C VAL A 71 3.17 -13.08 -5.76
N SER A 72 2.11 -13.85 -5.97
CA SER A 72 1.10 -13.59 -6.98
C SER A 72 -0.29 -13.88 -6.43
N PHE A 73 -1.29 -13.23 -7.02
CA PHE A 73 -2.67 -13.26 -6.57
C PHE A 73 -3.59 -13.64 -7.73
N ASP A 74 -4.60 -14.47 -7.44
CA ASP A 74 -5.67 -14.77 -8.36
C ASP A 74 -7.02 -14.72 -7.64
N VAL A 75 -7.98 -13.96 -8.20
CA VAL A 75 -9.34 -13.89 -7.65
C VAL A 75 -10.11 -15.13 -8.08
N ARG A 76 -10.42 -16.02 -7.12
CA ARG A 76 -11.12 -17.29 -7.36
C ARG A 76 -12.63 -17.17 -7.23
N GLY A 77 -13.10 -16.25 -6.39
CA GLY A 77 -14.51 -16.06 -6.10
C GLY A 77 -14.82 -14.60 -5.77
N ARG A 78 -16.03 -14.18 -6.11
CA ARG A 78 -16.60 -12.89 -5.72
C ARG A 78 -18.00 -13.15 -5.20
N LYS A 79 -18.28 -12.80 -3.95
CA LYS A 79 -19.65 -12.74 -3.45
C LYS A 79 -20.12 -11.28 -3.53
N LYS A 80 -21.30 -11.08 -4.13
CA LYS A 80 -21.84 -9.75 -4.41
C LYS A 80 -22.83 -9.29 -3.33
N ASP A 81 -22.71 -8.00 -3.02
CA ASP A 81 -23.65 -7.07 -2.39
C ASP A 81 -24.08 -7.39 -0.95
N TRP A 82 -23.35 -6.83 0.03
CA TRP A 82 -24.02 -6.21 1.17
C TRP A 82 -24.56 -4.87 0.70
N SER A 83 -25.66 -4.90 -0.06
CA SER A 83 -26.49 -3.73 -0.23
C SER A 83 -27.13 -3.44 1.13
N GLU A 84 -26.64 -2.43 1.84
CA GLU A 84 -27.46 -1.47 2.59
C GLU A 84 -26.56 -0.51 3.41
N PHE A 85 -26.93 0.78 3.34
CA PHE A 85 -26.37 1.96 4.01
C PHE A 85 -25.11 2.56 3.37
N HIS A 86 -25.27 3.67 2.64
CA HIS A 86 -25.26 5.01 3.26
C HIS A 86 -26.23 5.92 2.48
N GLU A 87 -27.06 6.66 3.23
CA GLU A 87 -27.84 7.78 2.69
C GLU A 87 -26.89 8.76 1.97
N PRO A 88 -27.30 9.34 0.83
CA PRO A 88 -26.57 10.48 0.27
C PRO A 88 -26.44 11.55 1.36
N GLN A 89 -25.22 11.94 1.72
CA GLN A 89 -25.05 13.16 2.49
C GLN A 89 -25.37 14.32 1.56
N GLU A 90 -26.58 14.87 1.67
CA GLU A 90 -26.91 16.17 1.12
C GLU A 90 -25.98 17.20 1.78
N MET A 91 -24.95 17.63 1.06
CA MET A 91 -24.21 18.84 1.41
C MET A 91 -24.96 20.03 0.79
N GLU A 92 -25.18 21.05 1.61
CA GLU A 92 -25.94 22.26 1.29
C GLU A 92 -25.45 22.89 -0.02
N GLU A 93 -26.41 23.28 -0.87
CA GLU A 93 -26.18 23.91 -2.17
C GLU A 93 -25.41 25.23 -2.00
N GLU A 94 -24.10 25.22 -2.24
CA GLU A 94 -23.38 26.44 -2.64
C GLU A 94 -23.46 26.57 -4.17
N GLU A 95 -24.18 27.60 -4.62
CA GLU A 95 -24.39 27.95 -6.03
C GLU A 95 -23.06 28.27 -6.74
N ASP A 96 -22.34 27.23 -7.17
CA ASP A 96 -21.35 27.18 -8.27
C ASP A 96 -20.46 25.92 -8.21
N GLU A 97 -20.66 25.00 -7.25
CA GLU A 97 -19.91 23.73 -7.22
C GLU A 97 -20.56 22.66 -8.12
N GLU A 98 -19.79 22.12 -9.08
CA GLU A 98 -20.19 20.95 -9.85
C GLU A 98 -20.59 19.81 -8.91
N ARG A 99 -21.82 19.29 -9.06
CA ARG A 99 -22.31 18.14 -8.28
C ARG A 99 -21.38 16.93 -8.47
N ILE A 100 -20.78 16.46 -7.39
CA ILE A 100 -19.95 15.25 -7.36
C ILE A 100 -20.78 14.16 -6.69
N ASP A 101 -21.12 13.11 -7.45
CA ASP A 101 -21.77 11.92 -6.88
C ASP A 101 -20.70 10.95 -6.37
N VAL A 102 -20.89 10.45 -5.15
CA VAL A 102 -19.98 9.48 -4.50
C VAL A 102 -20.70 8.14 -4.35
N GLU A 103 -20.08 7.07 -4.84
CA GLU A 103 -20.57 5.70 -4.70
C GLU A 103 -19.54 4.87 -3.92
N VAL A 104 -20.01 4.11 -2.94
CA VAL A 104 -19.19 3.20 -2.13
C VAL A 104 -19.66 1.77 -2.38
N ILE A 105 -18.73 0.88 -2.71
CA ILE A 105 -18.99 -0.52 -3.02
C ILE A 105 -18.15 -1.40 -2.09
N ASP A 106 -18.82 -2.20 -1.27
CA ASP A 106 -18.20 -3.26 -0.49
C ASP A 106 -18.35 -4.61 -1.21
N THR A 107 -17.28 -5.41 -1.23
CA THR A 107 -17.31 -6.74 -1.83
C THR A 107 -16.50 -7.71 -0.99
N GLU A 108 -16.82 -9.00 -1.10
CA GLU A 108 -16.04 -10.10 -0.52
C GLU A 108 -15.35 -10.84 -1.68
N LEU A 109 -14.02 -10.97 -1.61
CA LEU A 109 -13.22 -11.66 -2.62
C LEU A 109 -12.45 -12.82 -1.99
N ASP A 110 -12.56 -13.99 -2.60
CA ASP A 110 -11.71 -15.14 -2.30
C ASP A 110 -10.50 -15.11 -3.21
N ILE A 111 -9.31 -14.99 -2.62
CA ILE A 111 -8.04 -14.82 -3.33
C ILE A 111 -7.17 -16.05 -3.08
N GLN A 112 -6.72 -16.66 -4.18
CA GLN A 112 -5.60 -17.60 -4.15
C GLN A 112 -4.30 -16.80 -4.12
N VAL A 113 -3.47 -17.10 -3.13
CA VAL A 113 -2.14 -16.50 -2.98
C VAL A 113 -1.10 -17.58 -3.20
N ASP A 114 -0.20 -17.33 -4.13
CA ASP A 114 0.97 -18.18 -4.39
C ASP A 114 2.22 -17.38 -4.00
N THR A 115 3.07 -17.97 -3.18
CA THR A 115 4.25 -17.31 -2.61
C THR A 115 5.50 -18.18 -2.75
N SER A 116 6.67 -17.54 -2.71
CA SER A 116 7.96 -18.22 -2.55
C SER A 116 8.82 -17.42 -1.59
N TYR A 117 9.27 -18.00 -0.49
CA TYR A 117 10.14 -17.34 0.48
C TYR A 117 11.43 -18.15 0.67
N LYS A 118 12.59 -17.53 0.38
CA LYS A 118 13.90 -18.19 0.42
C LYS A 118 13.91 -19.49 -0.40
N GLY A 119 13.32 -19.44 -1.60
CA GLY A 119 13.15 -20.56 -2.51
C GLY A 119 12.16 -21.65 -2.06
N LYS A 120 11.40 -21.45 -0.98
CA LYS A 120 10.36 -22.38 -0.54
C LYS A 120 9.00 -21.90 -1.05
N PRO A 121 8.36 -22.63 -1.98
CA PRO A 121 7.02 -22.28 -2.44
C PRO A 121 5.98 -22.60 -1.36
N ASP A 122 4.95 -21.77 -1.30
CA ASP A 122 3.79 -21.95 -0.42
C ASP A 122 2.53 -21.38 -1.10
N GLN A 123 1.38 -21.94 -0.75
CA GLN A 123 0.10 -21.61 -1.38
C GLN A 123 -1.03 -21.66 -0.36
N PHE A 124 -1.83 -20.59 -0.31
CA PHE A 124 -2.97 -20.50 0.60
C PHE A 124 -4.09 -19.64 0.00
N GLN A 125 -5.29 -19.77 0.57
CA GLN A 125 -6.44 -18.94 0.23
C GLN A 125 -6.70 -17.93 1.34
N MET A 126 -7.17 -16.75 0.97
CA MET A 126 -7.63 -15.74 1.93
C MET A 126 -8.86 -15.03 1.38
N THR A 127 -9.74 -14.62 2.29
CA THR A 127 -10.90 -13.79 1.97
C THR A 127 -10.60 -12.35 2.37
N VAL A 128 -10.87 -11.41 1.47
CA VAL A 128 -10.68 -9.98 1.70
C VAL A 128 -11.96 -9.20 1.43
N PHE A 129 -12.09 -8.06 2.10
CA PHE A 129 -13.25 -7.20 2.04
C PHE A 129 -12.85 -5.81 1.54
N PRO A 130 -12.60 -5.63 0.23
CA PRO A 130 -12.28 -4.32 -0.27
C PRO A 130 -13.52 -3.42 -0.33
N THR A 131 -13.36 -2.21 0.18
CA THR A 131 -14.26 -1.09 0.03
C THR A 131 -13.72 -0.18 -1.06
N VAL A 132 -14.52 0.05 -2.08
CA VAL A 132 -14.20 0.84 -3.27
C VAL A 132 -15.01 2.13 -3.25
N THR A 133 -14.35 3.29 -3.30
CA THR A 133 -15.00 4.60 -3.42
C THR A 133 -14.82 5.13 -4.83
N LEU A 134 -15.93 5.48 -5.48
CA LEU A 134 -15.99 6.03 -6.81
C LEU A 134 -16.54 7.45 -6.74
N THR A 135 -15.92 8.37 -7.47
CA THR A 135 -16.41 9.74 -7.64
C THR A 135 -16.86 9.93 -9.08
N THR A 136 -18.00 10.59 -9.28
CA THR A 136 -18.52 10.91 -10.62
C THR A 136 -18.59 12.42 -10.78
N LYS A 137 -17.89 12.95 -11.78
CA LYS A 137 -17.96 14.36 -12.18
C LYS A 137 -18.47 14.45 -13.61
N GLY A 138 -19.70 14.93 -13.78
CA GLY A 138 -20.38 14.91 -15.08
C GLY A 138 -20.66 13.49 -15.57
N LYS A 139 -19.92 13.00 -16.59
CA LYS A 139 -20.06 11.64 -17.15
C LYS A 139 -18.90 10.70 -16.80
N GLU A 140 -17.85 11.22 -16.18
CA GLU A 140 -16.64 10.46 -15.90
C GLU A 140 -16.70 9.91 -14.47
N LYS A 141 -16.54 8.60 -14.35
CA LYS A 141 -16.47 7.87 -13.07
C LYS A 141 -15.02 7.49 -12.82
N ILE A 142 -14.50 7.81 -11.65
CA ILE A 142 -13.09 7.61 -11.29
C ILE A 142 -13.01 6.77 -10.03
N LEU A 143 -12.06 5.83 -9.98
CA LEU A 143 -11.71 5.12 -8.74
C LEU A 143 -10.90 6.06 -7.85
N GLU A 144 -11.56 6.57 -6.80
CA GLU A 144 -10.98 7.55 -5.88
C GLU A 144 -10.14 6.86 -4.79
N LYS A 145 -10.67 5.77 -4.24
CA LYS A 145 -10.08 5.08 -3.08
C LYS A 145 -10.41 3.59 -3.10
N LEU A 146 -9.46 2.80 -2.61
CA LEU A 146 -9.66 1.41 -2.26
C LEU A 146 -9.07 1.17 -0.86
N THR A 147 -9.81 0.51 0.01
CA THR A 147 -9.33 0.06 1.32
C THR A 147 -9.66 -1.41 1.50
N ILE A 148 -8.76 -2.16 2.11
CA ILE A 148 -8.93 -3.61 2.29
C ILE A 148 -9.17 -3.88 3.77
N GLY A 149 -10.38 -4.36 4.08
CA GLY A 149 -10.62 -5.08 5.32
C GLY A 149 -10.11 -6.51 5.21
N ALA A 150 -9.58 -7.04 6.30
CA ALA A 150 -9.31 -8.47 6.46
C ALA A 150 -10.11 -8.98 7.67
N ASP A 151 -10.76 -10.13 7.51
CA ASP A 151 -11.32 -10.85 8.65
C ASP A 151 -10.19 -11.57 9.41
N HIS A 152 -10.42 -11.83 10.69
CA HIS A 152 -9.41 -12.16 11.69
C HIS A 152 -8.38 -13.23 11.28
N GLY A 153 -7.10 -12.95 11.55
CA GLY A 153 -5.97 -13.88 11.45
C GLY A 153 -5.54 -14.17 10.02
N LEU A 154 -4.62 -13.35 9.48
CA LEU A 154 -4.09 -13.60 8.14
C LEU A 154 -3.28 -14.91 8.16
N PRO A 155 -3.48 -15.83 7.19
CA PRO A 155 -2.92 -17.18 7.22
C PRO A 155 -1.37 -17.22 7.17
N PHE A 156 -0.75 -16.06 6.97
CA PHE A 156 0.69 -15.88 6.81
C PHE A 156 1.37 -15.15 7.99
N GLU A 157 0.63 -14.75 9.03
CA GLU A 157 1.16 -14.01 10.17
C GLU A 157 2.26 -14.76 10.94
N GLU A 158 2.17 -16.09 11.02
CA GLU A 158 3.20 -16.91 11.66
C GLU A 158 4.24 -17.44 10.66
N ALA A 159 3.94 -17.41 9.35
CA ALA A 159 4.79 -17.98 8.31
C ALA A 159 5.92 -17.04 7.88
N TYR A 160 5.69 -15.73 7.92
CA TYR A 160 6.60 -14.74 7.35
C TYR A 160 7.07 -13.68 8.35
N PRO A 161 8.30 -13.15 8.23
CA PRO A 161 8.72 -11.98 9.01
C PRO A 161 7.84 -10.76 8.71
N LEU A 162 7.69 -9.85 9.68
CA LEU A 162 6.83 -8.66 9.57
C LEU A 162 7.08 -7.81 8.30
N ALA A 163 8.33 -7.70 7.85
CA ALA A 163 8.66 -6.98 6.61
C ALA A 163 8.06 -7.65 5.37
N VAL A 164 8.07 -8.98 5.32
CA VAL A 164 7.47 -9.78 4.24
C VAL A 164 5.95 -9.71 4.31
N GLN A 165 5.36 -9.78 5.50
CA GLN A 165 3.91 -9.59 5.68
C GLN A 165 3.45 -8.23 5.17
N ARG A 166 4.16 -7.15 5.52
CA ARG A 166 3.86 -5.79 5.05
C ARG A 166 3.99 -5.68 3.53
N TYR A 167 5.03 -6.27 2.95
CA TYR A 167 5.22 -6.28 1.52
C TYR A 167 4.08 -7.04 0.82
N LEU A 168 3.69 -8.22 1.32
CA LEU A 168 2.56 -8.97 0.79
C LEU A 168 1.28 -8.13 0.76
N LEU A 169 0.96 -7.45 1.87
CA LEU A 169 -0.22 -6.58 1.96
C LEU A 169 -0.16 -5.38 0.98
N ASP A 170 1.01 -4.75 0.82
CA ASP A 170 1.21 -3.68 -0.17
C ASP A 170 1.03 -4.19 -1.61
N GLN A 171 1.57 -5.38 -1.93
CA GLN A 171 1.38 -6.00 -3.23
C GLN A 171 -0.08 -6.40 -3.48
N LEU A 172 -0.78 -6.86 -2.45
CA LEU A 172 -2.21 -7.17 -2.52
C LEU A 172 -3.04 -5.91 -2.79
N GLU A 173 -2.71 -4.78 -2.15
CA GLU A 173 -3.37 -3.50 -2.40
C GLU A 173 -3.19 -3.05 -3.85
N LYS A 174 -1.96 -3.08 -4.36
CA LYS A 174 -1.65 -2.74 -5.76
C LYS A 174 -2.37 -3.66 -6.74
N PHE A 175 -2.36 -4.96 -6.48
CA PHE A 175 -3.09 -5.95 -7.27
C PHE A 175 -4.59 -5.64 -7.32
N LEU A 176 -5.21 -5.34 -6.18
CA LEU A 176 -6.64 -5.03 -6.12
C LEU A 176 -6.99 -3.70 -6.78
N ILE A 177 -6.15 -2.67 -6.65
CA ILE A 177 -6.35 -1.40 -7.37
C ILE A 177 -6.39 -1.64 -8.88
N GLN A 178 -5.40 -2.36 -9.43
CA GLN A 178 -5.36 -2.69 -10.85
C GLN A 178 -6.53 -3.59 -11.26
N TRP A 179 -6.80 -4.66 -10.50
CA TRP A 179 -7.88 -5.59 -10.80
C TRP A 179 -9.25 -4.92 -10.78
N VAL A 180 -9.53 -4.06 -9.80
CA VAL A 180 -10.81 -3.33 -9.71
C VAL A 180 -10.95 -2.36 -10.88
N SER A 181 -9.92 -1.56 -11.17
CA SER A 181 -9.93 -0.57 -12.24
C SER A 181 -10.07 -1.20 -13.62
N GLU A 182 -9.27 -2.23 -13.93
CA GLU A 182 -9.16 -2.77 -15.29
C GLU A 182 -10.11 -3.95 -15.57
N LYS A 183 -10.36 -4.81 -14.57
CA LYS A 183 -11.06 -6.08 -14.78
C LYS A 183 -12.45 -6.12 -14.18
N SER A 184 -12.72 -5.34 -13.13
CA SER A 184 -14.04 -5.34 -12.47
C SER A 184 -14.94 -4.21 -12.93
N LEU A 185 -14.45 -2.97 -12.95
CA LEU A 185 -15.29 -1.77 -13.15
C LEU A 185 -15.01 -1.02 -14.45
N ASP A 186 -13.84 -1.21 -15.05
CA ASP A 186 -13.40 -0.48 -16.26
C ASP A 186 -13.47 1.05 -16.06
N VAL A 187 -12.80 1.54 -15.01
CA VAL A 187 -12.78 2.96 -14.63
C VAL A 187 -11.35 3.46 -14.44
N PRO A 188 -11.03 4.71 -14.82
CA PRO A 188 -9.71 5.30 -14.58
C PRO A 188 -9.42 5.46 -13.08
N LEU A 189 -8.13 5.47 -12.75
CA LEU A 189 -7.63 5.71 -11.39
C LEU A 189 -7.49 7.21 -11.11
N HIS A 190 -7.92 7.64 -9.93
CA HIS A 190 -7.53 8.94 -9.42
C HIS A 190 -6.01 9.00 -9.21
N LYS A 191 -5.42 10.20 -9.32
CA LYS A 191 -3.97 10.43 -9.23
C LYS A 191 -3.34 9.90 -7.94
N SER A 192 -4.09 9.91 -6.84
CA SER A 192 -3.63 9.36 -5.55
C SER A 192 -3.34 7.86 -5.62
N LEU A 193 -4.14 7.09 -6.35
CA LEU A 193 -3.96 5.66 -6.54
C LEU A 193 -2.91 5.35 -7.61
N GLN A 194 -2.81 6.18 -8.65
CA GLN A 194 -1.72 6.06 -9.63
C GLN A 194 -0.35 6.16 -8.96
N ASN A 195 -0.19 7.04 -7.97
CA ASN A 195 1.07 7.16 -7.21
C ASN A 195 1.36 5.97 -6.28
N LYS A 196 0.37 5.09 -6.02
CA LYS A 196 0.56 3.88 -5.23
C LYS A 196 1.02 2.69 -6.05
N LEU A 197 0.83 2.72 -7.38
CA LEU A 197 1.27 1.67 -8.31
C LEU A 197 2.73 1.89 -8.70
#